data_AF-A0A0D2GS74-F1
#
_entry.id   AF-A0A0D2GS74-F1
#
_cell.length_a   1.000
_cell.length_b   1.000
_cell.length_c   1.000
_cell.angle_alpha   90.00
_cell.angle_beta   90.00
_cell.angle_gamma   90.00
#
_symmetry.space_group_name_H-M   'P 1'
#
loop_
_entity.id
_entity.type
_entity.pdbx_description
1 polymer ?
#
loop_
_entity_poly.entity_id
_entity_poly.type
_entity_poly.pdbx_seq_one_letter_code
_entity_poly.pdbx_strand_id
1 'polypeptide(L)'
;MSLSDSSPAKKVTLILNQPSDWDEWLFMIKEKATASNVWHKRRATTFEDLTPSQQKRYDYERDDYKRQLKKFERQDQALKILNSIIVNTISRKSFTYILTGCDTPRKKLAALKKRLAPSDRAKELELIRQYNDLKKPPRSRDVDKCFLLRYRQPLSSFEPVSWYNLESPRTVWAEPPLWLSNSLVCLPIASCACS
;
A
#
# COMPACT_ATOMS: atom_id res chain seq x y z
N MET A 1 12.92 -52.18 -43.23
CA MET A 1 12.10 -52.33 -42.01
C MET A 1 12.46 -53.66 -41.39
N SER A 2 13.20 -53.65 -40.28
CA SER A 2 13.37 -54.83 -39.42
C SER A 2 13.36 -54.35 -37.98
N LEU A 3 12.25 -54.64 -37.31
CA LEU A 3 12.02 -54.41 -35.89
C LEU A 3 12.91 -55.38 -35.11
N SER A 4 13.92 -54.86 -34.41
CA SER A 4 14.62 -55.62 -33.39
C SER A 4 13.77 -55.63 -32.13
N ASP A 5 13.14 -56.78 -31.88
CA ASP A 5 12.39 -57.10 -30.68
C ASP A 5 13.15 -56.66 -29.42
N SER A 6 12.51 -55.75 -28.68
CA SER A 6 12.85 -55.39 -27.31
C SER A 6 12.64 -56.64 -26.44
N SER A 7 13.72 -57.40 -26.24
CA SER A 7 13.80 -58.48 -25.26
C SER A 7 13.28 -57.99 -23.90
N PRO A 8 12.34 -58.70 -23.24
CA PRO A 8 11.80 -58.26 -21.97
C PRO A 8 12.93 -58.20 -20.95
N ALA A 9 13.27 -56.99 -20.52
CA ALA A 9 14.31 -56.73 -19.52
C ALA A 9 14.12 -57.67 -18.34
N LYS A 10 15.07 -58.61 -18.17
CA LYS A 10 15.11 -59.52 -17.03
C LYS A 10 15.09 -58.68 -15.76
N LYS A 11 14.01 -58.74 -14.98
CA LYS A 11 13.98 -58.20 -13.61
C LYS A 11 14.98 -59.02 -12.79
N VAL A 12 16.19 -58.50 -12.65
CA VAL A 12 17.19 -59.07 -11.73
C VAL A 12 16.67 -58.83 -10.31
N THR A 13 16.12 -59.88 -9.70
CA THR A 13 15.78 -59.91 -8.28
C THR A 13 17.02 -60.33 -7.52
N LEU A 14 17.83 -59.37 -7.07
CA LEU A 14 18.91 -59.63 -6.13
C LEU A 14 18.31 -60.13 -4.81
N ILE A 15 18.61 -61.38 -4.46
CA ILE A 15 18.21 -62.00 -3.19
C ILE A 15 19.39 -61.80 -2.24
N LEU A 16 19.13 -61.17 -1.10
CA LEU A 16 20.15 -60.85 -0.10
C LEU A 16 20.60 -62.14 0.62
N ASN A 17 21.67 -62.77 0.13
CA ASN A 17 22.16 -64.04 0.67
C ASN A 17 23.52 -63.87 1.38
N GLN A 18 24.34 -62.93 0.92
CA GLN A 18 25.66 -62.65 1.48
C GLN A 18 25.81 -61.17 1.86
N PRO A 19 26.70 -60.83 2.82
CA PRO A 19 26.98 -59.43 3.17
C PRO A 19 27.49 -58.60 1.99
N SER A 20 28.12 -59.23 1.00
CA SER A 20 28.55 -58.59 -0.25
C SER A 20 27.39 -58.05 -1.09
N ASP A 21 26.21 -58.68 -0.99
CA ASP A 21 25.03 -58.31 -1.78
C ASP A 21 24.32 -57.08 -1.17
N TRP A 22 24.75 -56.64 0.01
CA TRP A 22 24.09 -55.60 0.79
C TRP A 22 24.03 -54.26 0.06
N ASP A 23 25.15 -53.82 -0.52
CA ASP A 23 25.23 -52.50 -1.16
C ASP A 23 24.39 -52.45 -2.44
N GLU A 24 24.42 -53.50 -3.25
CA GLU A 24 23.62 -53.60 -4.48
C GLU A 24 22.12 -53.71 -4.19
N TRP A 25 21.75 -54.52 -3.19
CA TRP A 25 20.37 -54.64 -2.74
C TRP A 25 19.84 -53.32 -2.16
N LEU A 26 20.63 -52.63 -1.32
CA LEU A 26 20.27 -51.34 -0.74
C LEU A 26 20.13 -50.25 -1.81
N PHE A 27 21.00 -50.26 -2.82
CA PHE A 27 20.91 -49.34 -3.97
C PHE A 27 19.61 -49.55 -4.76
N MET A 28 19.29 -50.80 -5.11
CA MET A 28 18.06 -51.16 -5.82
C MET A 28 16.79 -50.71 -5.07
N ILE A 29 16.77 -50.85 -3.74
CA ILE A 29 15.65 -50.39 -2.92
C ILE A 29 15.61 -48.86 -2.86
N LYS A 30 16.74 -48.17 -2.68
CA LYS A 30 16.83 -46.70 -2.72
C LYS A 30 16.29 -46.13 -4.02
N GLU A 31 16.70 -46.71 -5.15
CA GLU A 31 16.26 -46.26 -6.48
C GLU A 31 14.76 -46.47 -6.66
N LYS A 32 14.24 -47.67 -6.33
CA LYS A 32 12.79 -47.93 -6.40
C LYS A 32 11.99 -47.05 -5.45
N ALA A 33 12.46 -46.85 -4.22
CA ALA A 33 11.76 -46.05 -3.22
C ALA A 33 11.77 -44.56 -3.55
N THR A 34 12.82 -44.04 -4.18
CA THR A 34 12.87 -42.65 -4.67
C THR A 34 12.03 -42.47 -5.94
N ALA A 35 12.05 -43.43 -6.87
CA ALA A 35 11.23 -43.42 -8.09
C ALA A 35 9.73 -43.52 -7.78
N SER A 36 9.34 -44.35 -6.80
CA SER A 36 7.96 -44.43 -6.29
C SER A 36 7.61 -43.32 -5.31
N ASN A 37 8.54 -42.39 -5.04
CA ASN A 37 8.38 -41.26 -4.14
C ASN A 37 7.94 -41.64 -2.71
N VAL A 38 8.19 -42.88 -2.30
CA VAL A 38 7.95 -43.41 -0.94
C VAL A 38 9.03 -42.89 0.01
N TRP A 39 10.27 -42.75 -0.48
CA TRP A 39 11.33 -42.08 0.25
C TRP A 39 11.45 -40.65 -0.21
N HIS A 40 10.88 -39.75 0.59
CA HIS A 40 11.11 -38.33 0.39
C HIS A 40 12.56 -38.00 0.69
N LYS A 41 13.23 -37.29 -0.22
CA LYS A 41 14.49 -36.61 0.10
C LYS A 41 14.22 -35.77 1.35
N ARG A 42 15.07 -35.89 2.37
CA ARG A 42 14.95 -35.06 3.59
C ARG A 42 14.81 -33.61 3.14
N ARG A 43 13.87 -32.88 3.75
CA ARG A 43 13.75 -31.45 3.50
C ARG A 43 15.11 -30.81 3.81
N ALA A 44 15.59 -29.96 2.90
CA ALA A 44 16.83 -29.23 3.11
C ALA A 44 16.69 -28.43 4.41
N THR A 45 17.44 -28.81 5.43
CA THR A 45 17.48 -28.14 6.73
C THR A 45 18.48 -27.00 6.74
N THR A 46 19.48 -27.07 5.86
CA THR A 46 20.60 -26.12 5.77
C THR A 46 20.71 -25.56 4.35
N PHE A 47 21.19 -24.32 4.19
CA PHE A 47 21.31 -23.65 2.88
C PHE A 47 22.11 -24.46 1.84
N GLU A 48 23.14 -25.18 2.29
CA GLU A 48 24.00 -26.00 1.44
C GLU A 48 23.30 -27.24 0.87
N ASP A 49 22.25 -27.72 1.54
CA ASP A 49 21.45 -28.87 1.08
C ASP A 49 20.47 -28.49 -0.05
N LEU A 50 20.33 -27.19 -0.36
CA LEU A 50 19.46 -26.71 -1.43
C LEU A 50 20.14 -26.85 -2.79
N THR A 51 19.35 -27.25 -3.79
CA THR A 51 19.78 -27.21 -5.20
C THR A 51 20.12 -25.77 -5.59
N PRO A 52 21.11 -25.50 -6.45
CA PRO A 52 21.46 -24.14 -6.87
C PRO A 52 20.27 -23.32 -7.40
N SER A 53 19.30 -23.97 -8.06
CA SER A 53 18.05 -23.33 -8.50
C SER A 53 17.19 -22.84 -7.33
N GLN A 54 17.15 -23.60 -6.23
CA GLN A 54 16.39 -23.24 -5.03
C GLN A 54 17.12 -22.15 -4.22
N GLN A 55 18.45 -22.21 -4.14
CA GLN A 55 19.28 -21.16 -3.52
C GLN A 55 19.05 -19.81 -4.19
N LYS A 56 19.09 -19.76 -5.54
CA LYS A 56 18.80 -18.53 -6.30
C LYS A 56 17.41 -17.97 -6.01
N ARG A 57 16.40 -18.83 -5.91
CA ARG A 57 15.03 -18.42 -5.58
C ARG A 57 14.96 -17.82 -4.17
N TYR A 58 15.61 -18.46 -3.20
CA TYR A 58 15.70 -17.95 -1.84
C TYR A 58 16.39 -16.58 -1.78
N ASP A 59 17.51 -16.39 -2.50
CA ASP A 59 18.17 -15.09 -2.57
C ASP A 59 17.26 -14.02 -3.17
N TYR A 60 16.52 -14.34 -4.22
CA TYR A 60 15.55 -13.43 -4.82
C TYR A 60 14.43 -13.03 -3.83
N GLU A 61 13.83 -14.01 -3.14
CA GLU A 61 12.80 -13.78 -2.13
C GLU A 61 13.33 -12.95 -0.95
N ARG A 62 14.55 -13.24 -0.49
CA ARG A 62 15.23 -12.45 0.56
C ARG A 62 15.46 -11.01 0.12
N ASP A 63 15.90 -10.79 -1.11
CA ASP A 63 16.18 -9.46 -1.63
C ASP A 63 14.89 -8.66 -1.91
N ASP A 64 13.80 -9.33 -2.30
CA ASP A 64 12.48 -8.72 -2.34
C ASP A 64 11.99 -8.32 -0.95
N TYR A 65 12.09 -9.21 0.05
CA TYR A 65 11.77 -8.91 1.44
C TYR A 65 12.56 -7.70 1.96
N LYS A 66 13.88 -7.66 1.70
CA LYS A 66 14.72 -6.50 2.06
C LYS A 66 14.25 -5.21 1.39
N ARG A 67 13.80 -5.27 0.14
CA ARG A 67 13.24 -4.10 -0.58
C ARG A 67 11.95 -3.63 0.07
N GLN A 68 11.05 -4.55 0.42
CA GLN A 68 9.81 -4.24 1.11
C GLN A 68 10.06 -3.64 2.51
N LEU A 69 11.00 -4.21 3.27
CA LEU A 69 11.38 -3.71 4.59
C LEU A 69 11.90 -2.28 4.52
N LYS A 70 12.81 -1.99 3.58
CA LYS A 70 13.31 -0.61 3.35
C LYS A 70 12.19 0.38 3.00
N LYS A 71 11.18 -0.06 2.24
CA LYS A 71 10.02 0.79 1.92
C LYS A 71 9.21 1.11 3.18
N PHE A 72 8.97 0.11 4.02
CA PHE A 72 8.28 0.29 5.29
C PHE A 72 9.06 1.19 6.25
N GLU A 73 10.36 0.97 6.41
CA GLU A 73 11.23 1.80 7.25
C GLU A 73 11.22 3.27 6.83
N ARG A 74 11.28 3.55 5.51
CA ARG A 74 11.15 4.92 4.98
C ARG A 74 9.82 5.56 5.35
N GLN A 75 8.73 4.81 5.27
CA GLN A 75 7.40 5.30 5.63
C GLN A 75 7.28 5.56 7.13
N ASP A 76 7.79 4.65 7.97
CA ASP A 76 7.81 4.81 9.42
C ASP A 76 8.64 6.03 9.85
N GLN A 77 9.81 6.22 9.26
CA GLN A 77 10.64 7.41 9.48
C GLN A 77 9.89 8.69 9.08
N ALA A 78 9.24 8.71 7.92
CA ALA A 78 8.44 9.85 7.48
C ALA A 78 7.28 10.15 8.45
N LEU A 79 6.61 9.12 8.98
CA LEU A 79 5.54 9.28 9.97
C LEU A 79 6.07 9.85 11.30
N LYS A 80 7.25 9.41 11.75
CA LYS A 80 7.91 9.95 12.94
C LYS A 80 8.28 11.42 12.78
N ILE A 81 8.85 11.79 11.62
CA ILE A 81 9.18 13.18 11.28
C ILE A 81 7.91 14.03 11.27
N LEU A 82 6.84 13.59 10.59
CA LEU A 82 5.55 14.28 10.59
C LEU A 82 4.99 14.46 12.00
N ASN A 83 5.05 13.41 12.81
CA ASN A 83 4.58 13.46 14.18
C ASN A 83 5.37 14.49 15.03
N SER A 84 6.69 14.54 14.85
CA SER A 84 7.55 15.55 15.49
C SER A 84 7.16 16.97 15.08
N ILE A 85 6.97 17.22 13.79
CA ILE A 85 6.53 18.52 13.27
C ILE A 85 5.19 18.92 13.87
N ILE A 86 4.19 18.02 13.87
CA ILE A 86 2.87 18.29 14.44
C ILE A 86 3.00 18.69 15.92
N VAL A 87 3.73 17.91 16.73
CA VAL A 87 3.85 18.19 18.16
C VAL A 87 4.61 19.50 18.43
N ASN A 88 5.65 19.80 17.65
CA ASN A 88 6.51 20.97 17.86
C ASN A 88 5.91 22.29 17.32
N THR A 89 5.02 22.23 16.33
CA THR A 89 4.41 23.43 15.70
C THR A 89 3.13 23.89 16.38
N ILE A 90 2.54 23.06 17.22
CA ILE A 90 1.25 23.33 17.88
C ILE A 90 1.47 24.02 19.23
N SER A 91 0.56 24.92 19.60
CA SER A 91 0.61 25.59 20.90
C SER A 91 0.57 24.58 22.06
N ARG A 92 1.31 24.86 23.15
CA ARG A 92 1.35 23.99 24.34
C ARG A 92 -0.05 23.69 24.90
N LYS A 93 -0.96 24.68 24.86
CA LYS A 93 -2.36 24.52 25.29
C LYS A 93 -3.11 23.51 24.40
N SER A 94 -2.99 23.64 23.08
CA SER A 94 -3.62 22.71 22.15
C SER A 94 -3.06 21.29 22.30
N PHE A 95 -1.76 21.14 22.59
CA PHE A 95 -1.14 19.83 22.84
C PHE A 95 -1.78 19.13 24.06
N THR A 96 -1.86 19.80 25.21
CA THR A 96 -2.35 19.19 26.46
C THR A 96 -3.84 18.82 26.45
N TYR A 97 -4.66 19.59 25.72
CA TYR A 97 -6.12 19.40 25.75
C TYR A 97 -6.67 18.62 24.55
N ILE A 98 -6.00 18.64 23.39
CA ILE A 98 -6.53 18.07 22.14
C ILE A 98 -5.82 16.77 21.76
N LEU A 99 -4.52 16.64 22.04
CA LEU A 99 -3.70 15.52 21.53
C LEU A 99 -3.48 14.38 22.52
N THR A 100 -3.93 14.53 23.76
CA THR A 100 -3.86 13.50 24.81
C THR A 100 -4.63 12.24 24.37
N GLY A 101 -3.94 11.09 24.29
CA GLY A 101 -4.51 9.81 23.85
C GLY A 101 -4.53 9.57 22.32
N CYS A 102 -3.92 10.45 21.52
CA CYS A 102 -3.77 10.24 20.08
C CYS A 102 -2.37 9.74 19.71
N ASP A 103 -2.24 8.45 19.37
CA ASP A 103 -0.93 7.86 19.06
C ASP A 103 -0.45 8.13 17.64
N THR A 104 -1.37 8.10 16.65
CA THR A 104 -1.01 8.24 15.23
C THR A 104 -1.15 9.69 14.74
N PRO A 105 -0.27 10.15 13.83
CA PRO A 105 -0.32 11.53 13.32
C PRO A 105 -1.66 11.84 12.64
N ARG A 106 -2.28 10.86 11.98
CA ARG A 106 -3.61 11.00 11.38
C ARG A 106 -4.70 11.32 12.42
N LYS A 107 -4.70 10.62 13.56
CA LYS A 107 -5.66 10.88 14.65
C LYS A 107 -5.46 12.29 15.23
N LYS A 108 -4.19 12.70 15.41
CA LYS A 108 -3.84 14.05 15.85
C LYS A 108 -4.41 15.12 14.90
N LEU A 109 -4.19 14.97 13.59
CA LEU A 109 -4.71 15.89 12.58
C LEU A 109 -6.24 15.94 12.56
N ALA A 110 -6.92 14.80 12.69
CA ALA A 110 -8.37 14.76 12.74
C ALA A 110 -8.93 15.49 13.99
N ALA A 111 -8.30 15.30 15.16
CA ALA A 111 -8.68 15.98 16.39
C ALA A 111 -8.47 17.51 16.29
N LEU A 112 -7.33 17.93 15.72
CA LEU A 112 -7.02 19.33 15.47
C LEU A 112 -8.03 19.95 14.52
N LYS A 113 -8.31 19.28 13.38
CA LYS A 113 -9.31 19.74 12.42
C LYS A 113 -10.68 19.92 13.08
N LYS A 114 -11.11 18.99 13.93
CA LYS A 114 -12.41 19.08 14.61
C LYS A 114 -12.54 20.29 15.53
N ARG A 115 -11.45 20.72 16.18
CA ARG A 115 -11.48 21.77 17.22
C ARG A 115 -10.99 23.13 16.76
N LEU A 116 -10.05 23.16 15.83
CA LEU A 116 -9.35 24.37 15.37
C LEU A 116 -9.68 24.75 13.93
N ALA A 117 -10.46 23.95 13.20
CA ALA A 117 -10.95 24.40 11.91
C ALA A 117 -11.77 25.70 12.12
N PRO A 118 -11.48 26.76 11.36
CA PRO A 118 -12.19 28.01 11.49
C PRO A 118 -13.67 27.77 11.18
N SER A 119 -14.51 27.91 12.20
CA SER A 119 -15.96 27.96 12.05
C SER A 119 -16.35 29.25 11.32
N ASP A 120 -17.44 29.24 10.58
CA ASP A 120 -17.90 30.42 9.85
C ASP A 120 -18.12 31.61 10.80
N ARG A 121 -18.60 31.37 12.02
CA ARG A 121 -18.69 32.39 13.07
C ARG A 121 -17.32 32.94 13.52
N ALA A 122 -16.30 32.08 13.61
CA ALA A 122 -14.95 32.51 13.98
C ALA A 122 -14.33 33.37 12.87
N LYS A 123 -14.56 33.02 11.59
CA LYS A 123 -14.14 33.82 10.43
C LYS A 123 -14.84 35.17 10.41
N GLU A 124 -16.15 35.22 10.69
CA GLU A 124 -16.90 36.48 10.80
C GLU A 124 -16.30 37.40 11.87
N LEU A 125 -16.01 36.85 13.05
CA LEU A 125 -15.41 37.62 14.15
C LEU A 125 -14.00 38.12 13.79
N GLU A 126 -13.20 37.30 13.10
CA GLU A 126 -11.89 37.68 12.57
C GLU A 126 -12.03 38.84 11.57
N LEU A 127 -12.98 38.75 10.63
CA LEU A 127 -13.27 39.80 9.64
C LEU A 127 -13.74 41.10 10.31
N ILE A 128 -14.65 41.01 11.28
CA ILE A 128 -15.11 42.16 12.07
C ILE A 128 -13.94 42.80 12.80
N ARG A 129 -13.06 42.01 13.42
CA ARG A 129 -11.86 42.50 14.10
C ARG A 129 -10.92 43.22 13.14
N GLN A 130 -10.60 42.59 12.01
CA GLN A 130 -9.75 43.18 10.97
C GLN A 130 -10.36 44.48 10.44
N TYR A 131 -11.66 44.50 10.20
CA TYR A 131 -12.40 45.68 9.76
C TYR A 131 -12.37 46.81 10.81
N ASN A 132 -12.58 46.48 12.07
CA ASN A 132 -12.49 47.46 13.16
C ASN A 132 -11.05 47.97 13.36
N ASP A 133 -10.03 47.14 13.12
CA ASP A 133 -8.64 47.57 13.14
C ASP A 133 -8.31 48.49 11.95
N LEU A 134 -8.95 48.30 10.79
CA LEU A 134 -8.85 49.21 9.64
C LEU A 134 -9.53 50.56 9.88
N LYS A 135 -10.59 50.60 10.70
CA LYS A 135 -11.25 51.85 11.08
C LYS A 135 -10.39 52.75 11.98
N LYS A 136 -9.44 52.17 12.70
CA LYS A 136 -8.56 52.93 13.60
C LYS A 136 -7.55 53.72 12.74
N PRO A 137 -7.37 55.02 12.98
CA PRO A 137 -6.43 55.82 12.21
C PRO A 137 -5.01 55.27 12.38
N PRO A 138 -4.18 55.24 11.32
CA PRO A 138 -2.81 54.76 11.41
C PRO A 138 -2.01 55.63 12.39
N ARG A 139 -1.19 54.98 13.22
CA ARG A 139 -0.39 55.65 14.27
C ARG A 139 0.77 56.50 13.73
N SER A 140 1.07 56.41 12.43
CA SER A 140 2.18 57.12 11.77
C SER A 140 1.73 58.46 11.17
N ARG A 141 2.62 59.47 11.22
CA ARG A 141 2.39 60.80 10.63
C ARG A 141 2.36 60.80 9.09
N ASP A 142 2.87 59.74 8.46
CA ASP A 142 2.87 59.57 7.00
C ASP A 142 1.65 58.73 6.59
N VAL A 143 0.52 59.42 6.42
CA VAL A 143 -0.78 58.82 6.12
C VAL A 143 -0.78 58.15 4.73
N ASP A 144 -0.03 58.71 3.79
CA ASP A 144 0.03 58.28 2.38
C ASP A 144 0.83 56.98 2.20
N LYS A 145 1.99 56.82 2.86
CA LYS A 145 2.68 55.52 2.88
C LYS A 145 1.90 54.44 3.62
N CYS A 146 1.24 54.79 4.71
CA CYS A 146 0.45 53.84 5.50
C CYS A 146 -0.77 53.31 4.72
N PHE A 147 -1.47 54.18 3.98
CA PHE A 147 -2.58 53.76 3.12
C PHE A 147 -2.09 52.86 1.97
N LEU A 148 -1.05 53.28 1.24
CA LEU A 148 -0.59 52.54 0.06
C LEU A 148 0.03 51.16 0.40
N LEU A 149 0.66 50.98 1.55
CA LEU A 149 1.19 49.67 1.97
C LEU A 149 0.10 48.75 2.55
N ARG A 150 -0.93 49.31 3.20
CA ARG A 150 -2.03 48.55 3.83
C ARG A 150 -3.02 47.98 2.81
N TYR A 151 -3.30 48.70 1.72
CA TYR A 151 -4.32 48.31 0.73
C TYR A 151 -3.74 47.70 -0.56
N ARG A 152 -2.42 47.64 -0.73
CA ARG A 152 -1.78 47.06 -1.94
C ARG A 152 -1.49 45.56 -1.88
N GLN A 153 -1.51 44.94 -0.70
CA GLN A 153 -1.20 43.52 -0.53
C GLN A 153 -2.37 42.53 -0.80
N PRO A 154 -3.67 42.86 -0.61
CA PRO A 154 -4.73 41.88 -0.86
C PRO A 154 -4.89 41.49 -2.34
N LEU A 155 -4.50 42.38 -3.27
CA LEU A 155 -4.70 42.16 -4.70
C LEU A 155 -3.56 41.40 -5.38
N SER A 156 -2.43 41.17 -4.70
CA SER A 156 -1.33 40.34 -5.23
C SER A 156 -1.45 38.87 -4.85
N SER A 157 -2.17 38.54 -3.77
CA SER A 157 -2.50 37.17 -3.37
C SER A 157 -3.79 36.64 -4.02
N PHE A 158 -4.58 37.53 -4.61
CA PHE A 158 -5.61 37.17 -5.58
C PHE A 158 -4.95 36.98 -6.94
N GLU A 159 -4.23 35.86 -7.11
CA GLU A 159 -4.28 35.26 -8.44
C GLU A 159 -5.76 35.00 -8.74
N PRO A 160 -6.27 35.41 -9.92
CA PRO A 160 -7.61 35.00 -10.31
C PRO A 160 -7.55 33.47 -10.40
N VAL A 161 -8.11 32.79 -9.39
CA VAL A 161 -8.53 31.41 -9.56
C VAL A 161 -9.56 31.46 -10.67
N SER A 162 -9.09 31.23 -11.89
CA SER A 162 -9.93 30.95 -13.04
C SER A 162 -10.75 29.72 -12.66
N TRP A 163 -12.01 29.95 -12.31
CA TRP A 163 -13.00 28.90 -12.11
C TRP A 163 -13.30 28.13 -13.42
N TYR A 164 -12.56 28.36 -14.51
CA TYR A 164 -12.75 27.69 -15.81
C TYR A 164 -11.87 26.44 -16.06
N ASN A 165 -11.10 25.93 -15.09
CA ASN A 165 -10.25 24.75 -15.34
C ASN A 165 -10.42 23.60 -14.32
N LEU A 166 -11.61 23.42 -13.75
CA LEU A 166 -11.94 22.22 -12.97
C LEU A 166 -13.24 21.51 -13.40
N GLU A 167 -13.68 21.71 -14.64
CA GLU A 167 -14.65 20.84 -15.30
C GLU A 167 -14.15 20.44 -16.69
N SER A 168 -13.36 19.37 -16.73
CA SER A 168 -13.64 18.34 -17.72
C SER A 168 -13.41 16.98 -17.06
N PRO A 169 -14.50 16.24 -16.86
CA PRO A 169 -14.63 14.99 -17.58
C PRO A 169 -15.90 15.02 -18.43
N ARG A 170 -15.83 15.63 -19.62
CA ARG A 170 -16.61 15.15 -20.77
C ARG A 170 -15.86 14.00 -21.45
N THR A 171 -15.95 12.84 -20.84
CA THR A 171 -16.23 11.57 -21.52
C THR A 171 -17.30 10.91 -20.66
N VAL A 172 -18.55 11.34 -20.81
CA VAL A 172 -19.57 10.57 -21.54
C VAL A 172 -19.69 9.17 -20.93
N TRP A 173 -20.41 9.09 -19.81
CA TRP A 173 -21.37 8.00 -19.69
C TRP A 173 -22.39 8.25 -20.80
N ALA A 174 -22.19 7.57 -21.92
CA ALA A 174 -23.21 7.44 -22.94
C ALA A 174 -24.38 6.71 -22.28
N GLU A 175 -25.46 7.43 -21.99
CA GLU A 175 -26.76 6.77 -22.01
C GLU A 175 -26.98 6.26 -23.43
N PRO A 176 -27.29 4.96 -23.62
CA PRO A 176 -27.58 4.42 -24.94
C PRO A 176 -28.85 5.08 -25.50
N PRO A 177 -28.89 5.44 -26.78
CA PRO A 177 -30.11 5.99 -27.39
C PRO A 177 -31.26 4.97 -27.35
N LEU A 178 -32.46 5.48 -27.11
CA LEU A 178 -33.74 4.77 -26.91
C LEU A 178 -34.28 4.03 -28.15
N TRP A 179 -33.47 3.22 -28.82
CA TRP A 179 -33.93 2.30 -29.88
C TRP A 179 -33.43 0.87 -29.72
N LEU A 180 -33.07 0.45 -28.50
CA LEU A 180 -32.92 -0.96 -28.14
C LEU A 180 -33.99 -1.39 -27.13
N SER A 181 -35.24 -1.04 -27.42
CA SER A 181 -36.35 -1.95 -27.14
C SER A 181 -36.38 -2.98 -28.27
N ASN A 182 -35.78 -4.15 -28.05
CA ASN A 182 -36.43 -5.42 -28.39
C ASN A 182 -35.61 -6.64 -27.97
N SER A 183 -36.35 -7.56 -27.34
CA SER A 183 -36.18 -9.01 -27.41
C SER A 183 -35.23 -9.70 -26.43
N LEU A 184 -35.85 -10.44 -25.49
CA LEU A 184 -35.58 -11.86 -25.17
C LEU A 184 -34.19 -12.17 -24.54
N VAL A 185 -34.01 -12.78 -23.36
CA VAL A 185 -34.70 -13.91 -22.72
C VAL A 185 -34.32 -13.94 -21.23
N CYS A 186 -35.30 -14.22 -20.38
CA CYS A 186 -35.12 -14.64 -18.98
C CYS A 186 -34.55 -16.07 -18.90
N LEU A 187 -33.54 -16.30 -18.07
CA LEU A 187 -33.40 -17.57 -17.34
C LEU A 187 -32.88 -17.30 -15.91
N PRO A 188 -33.61 -17.71 -14.86
CA PRO A 188 -33.15 -17.61 -13.46
C PRO A 188 -32.45 -18.92 -13.04
N ILE A 189 -31.72 -18.91 -11.92
CA ILE A 189 -31.82 -19.91 -10.83
C ILE A 189 -30.89 -19.52 -9.67
N ALA A 190 -31.52 -19.36 -8.49
CA ALA A 190 -31.14 -19.64 -7.09
C ALA A 190 -29.66 -19.53 -6.66
N SER A 191 -29.30 -18.73 -5.64
CA SER A 191 -29.57 -18.88 -4.19
C SER A 191 -29.27 -20.29 -3.64
N CYS A 192 -28.20 -20.41 -2.85
CA CYS A 192 -28.28 -21.08 -1.54
C CYS A 192 -27.07 -20.71 -0.66
N ALA A 193 -27.41 -20.27 0.55
CA ALA A 193 -26.53 -20.11 1.69
C ALA A 193 -26.23 -21.46 2.36
N CYS A 194 -25.27 -21.44 3.27
CA CYS A 194 -24.82 -22.54 4.12
C CYS A 194 -25.94 -23.28 4.88
N SER A 195 -25.84 -24.62 4.90
CA SER A 195 -25.64 -25.43 6.11
C SER A 195 -25.00 -26.75 5.71
#